data_AF-A0A3D0P4P2-F1
#
_entry.id   AF-A0A3D0P4P2-F1
#
_cell.length_a   1.000
_cell.length_b   1.000
_cell.length_c   1.000
_cell.angle_alpha   90.00
_cell.angle_beta   90.00
_cell.angle_gamma   90.00
#
_symmetry.space_group_name_H-M   'P 1'
#
loop_
_entity.id
_entity.type
_entity.pdbx_description
1 polymer ?
#
loop_
_entity_poly.entity_id
_entity_poly.type
_entity_poly.pdbx_seq_one_letter_code
_entity_poly.pdbx_strand_id
1 'polypeptide(L)'
;MSKPKRLFSSVPLALFFAVGAFSQAPQGETEIVPSKGYNRLAMERSAEVDSLVKASVEKAAAAKGIKPEEVAVSLIDLRGEVGKWGEHRGEDRTYPASVVKMFYLVTLYQQLADGKVQMTKELERGMSDMIVTSSNEATQYIVDVLTNTSSGGELPQKEFELWSYRRNRMNRYFTAMGYTNINVNQKTHCEDAYGVEQQFRNYRGENRNMLTANASARLIAEVARGLAVSPEHSKKMLEVLKRDPYATGREANSQAVEFAGRALLDLKIEGAKLWSKA
;
A
#
# COMPACT_ATOMS: atom_id res chain seq x y z
N MET A 1 -33.94 -54.50 18.06
CA MET A 1 -32.72 -53.69 18.34
C MET A 1 -32.40 -52.85 17.11
N SER A 2 -32.40 -51.53 17.31
CA SER A 2 -32.23 -50.48 16.29
C SER A 2 -30.82 -50.47 15.70
N LYS A 3 -30.69 -50.36 14.37
CA LYS A 3 -29.45 -50.00 13.65
C LYS A 3 -29.68 -48.70 12.86
N PRO A 4 -28.69 -47.79 12.79
CA PRO A 4 -28.90 -46.40 12.41
C PRO A 4 -29.02 -46.20 10.89
N LYS A 5 -29.94 -45.33 10.48
CA LYS A 5 -30.03 -44.77 9.12
C LYS A 5 -28.89 -43.78 8.92
N ARG A 6 -28.04 -44.00 7.89
CA ARG A 6 -27.09 -43.00 7.41
C ARG A 6 -27.87 -41.92 6.64
N LEU A 7 -27.99 -40.72 7.19
CA LEU A 7 -28.33 -39.53 6.40
C LEU A 7 -27.06 -39.08 5.67
N PHE A 8 -27.03 -39.23 4.35
CA PHE A 8 -26.14 -38.44 3.50
C PHE A 8 -26.77 -37.05 3.36
N SER A 9 -26.25 -36.05 4.06
CA SER A 9 -26.53 -34.66 3.70
C SER A 9 -25.59 -34.26 2.57
N SER A 10 -26.14 -34.12 1.38
CA SER A 10 -25.50 -33.40 0.29
C SER A 10 -25.46 -31.92 0.68
N VAL A 11 -24.30 -31.43 1.12
CA VAL A 11 -24.06 -29.98 1.25
C VAL A 11 -23.76 -29.47 -0.16
N PRO A 12 -24.59 -28.61 -0.77
CA PRO A 12 -24.25 -28.01 -2.03
C PRO A 12 -23.09 -27.03 -1.79
N LEU A 13 -21.95 -27.32 -2.40
CA LEU A 13 -20.81 -26.40 -2.48
C LEU A 13 -21.21 -25.24 -3.40
N ALA A 14 -21.77 -24.19 -2.81
CA ALA A 14 -21.99 -22.92 -3.52
C ALA A 14 -20.63 -22.26 -3.75
N LEU A 15 -20.03 -22.49 -4.92
CA LEU A 15 -18.93 -21.65 -5.41
C LEU A 15 -19.50 -20.25 -5.68
N PHE A 16 -19.29 -19.34 -4.73
CA PHE A 16 -19.43 -17.91 -4.98
C PHE A 16 -18.27 -17.46 -5.87
N PHE A 17 -18.51 -17.42 -7.19
CA PHE A 17 -17.75 -16.55 -8.05
C PHE A 17 -18.17 -15.11 -7.72
N ALA A 18 -17.39 -14.43 -6.89
CA ALA A 18 -17.45 -12.98 -6.78
C ALA A 18 -16.94 -12.39 -8.11
N VAL A 19 -17.81 -12.36 -9.11
CA VAL A 19 -17.62 -11.52 -10.29
C VAL A 19 -17.73 -10.10 -9.76
N GLY A 20 -16.58 -9.45 -9.54
CA GLY A 20 -16.54 -8.04 -9.19
C GLY A 20 -17.32 -7.28 -10.24
N ALA A 21 -18.47 -6.74 -9.87
CA ALA A 21 -19.22 -5.84 -10.71
C ALA A 21 -18.31 -4.63 -10.97
N PHE A 22 -17.72 -4.57 -12.17
CA PHE A 22 -17.10 -3.35 -12.67
C PHE A 22 -18.23 -2.34 -12.85
N SER A 23 -18.56 -1.61 -11.78
CA SER A 23 -19.48 -0.48 -11.86
C SER A 23 -18.86 0.52 -12.85
N GLN A 24 -19.55 0.72 -13.97
CA GLN A 24 -19.17 1.73 -14.95
C GLN A 24 -19.09 3.08 -14.25
N ALA A 25 -18.08 3.88 -14.59
CA ALA A 25 -17.92 5.19 -14.01
C ALA A 25 -19.17 6.04 -14.27
N PRO A 26 -19.73 6.69 -13.23
CA PRO A 26 -20.76 7.70 -13.43
C PRO A 26 -20.31 8.72 -14.48
N GLN A 27 -21.26 9.19 -15.29
CA GLN A 27 -20.98 10.07 -16.41
C GLN A 27 -20.21 11.33 -15.96
N GLY A 28 -19.06 11.59 -16.58
CA GLY A 28 -18.20 12.74 -16.28
C GLY A 28 -17.10 12.51 -15.23
N GLU A 29 -17.01 11.32 -14.64
CA GLU A 29 -15.92 10.99 -13.71
C GLU A 29 -14.60 10.70 -14.43
N THR A 30 -13.51 11.32 -13.97
CA THR A 30 -12.15 11.06 -14.44
C THR A 30 -11.49 9.97 -13.61
N GLU A 31 -11.31 8.78 -14.18
CA GLU A 31 -10.61 7.68 -13.48
C GLU A 31 -9.09 7.81 -13.54
N ILE A 32 -8.39 7.21 -12.56
CA ILE A 32 -6.94 7.03 -12.61
C ILE A 32 -6.68 5.72 -13.34
N VAL A 33 -5.92 5.77 -14.43
CA VAL A 33 -5.62 4.60 -15.26
C VAL A 33 -4.10 4.37 -15.30
N PRO A 34 -3.63 3.11 -15.40
CA PRO A 34 -2.22 2.83 -15.60
C PRO A 34 -1.69 3.54 -16.85
N SER A 35 -0.46 4.04 -16.76
CA SER A 35 0.24 4.64 -17.91
C SER A 35 0.23 3.71 -19.13
N LYS A 36 0.13 4.28 -20.33
CA LYS A 36 0.15 3.50 -21.57
C LYS A 36 1.46 2.72 -21.67
N GLY A 37 1.35 1.40 -21.85
CA GLY A 37 2.53 0.52 -21.89
C GLY A 37 3.09 0.16 -20.51
N TYR A 38 2.36 0.44 -19.42
CA TYR A 38 2.68 -0.09 -18.10
C TYR A 38 2.84 -1.61 -18.16
N ASN A 39 4.00 -2.08 -17.68
CA ASN A 39 4.29 -3.48 -17.52
C ASN A 39 4.64 -3.73 -16.05
N ARG A 40 3.97 -4.71 -15.45
CA ARG A 40 4.28 -5.19 -14.10
C ARG A 40 5.75 -5.61 -14.02
N LEU A 41 6.38 -5.37 -12.88
CA LEU A 41 7.74 -5.88 -12.62
C LEU A 41 7.81 -7.39 -12.84
N ALA A 42 8.71 -7.83 -13.72
CA ALA A 42 9.01 -9.23 -13.91
C ALA A 42 9.68 -9.77 -12.64
N MET A 43 9.09 -10.81 -12.05
CA MET A 43 9.60 -11.42 -10.82
C MET A 43 9.50 -12.94 -10.88
N GLU A 44 10.49 -13.62 -10.31
CA GLU A 44 10.53 -15.07 -10.15
C GLU A 44 10.74 -15.44 -8.68
N ARG A 45 9.97 -16.44 -8.20
CA ARG A 45 10.14 -16.92 -6.82
C ARG A 45 11.45 -17.70 -6.73
N SER A 46 12.27 -17.39 -5.73
CA SER A 46 13.60 -17.98 -5.53
C SER A 46 13.66 -18.74 -4.21
N ALA A 47 14.02 -20.03 -4.28
CA ALA A 47 14.22 -20.87 -3.10
C ALA A 47 15.32 -20.33 -2.16
N GLU A 48 16.34 -19.69 -2.72
CA GLU A 48 17.40 -19.03 -1.96
C GLU A 48 16.83 -17.84 -1.16
N VAL A 49 16.05 -16.96 -1.81
CA VAL A 49 15.47 -15.79 -1.16
C VAL A 49 14.41 -16.20 -0.14
N ASP A 50 13.59 -17.20 -0.43
CA ASP A 50 12.64 -17.78 0.54
C ASP A 50 13.37 -18.31 1.78
N SER A 51 14.47 -19.05 1.60
CA SER A 51 15.24 -19.59 2.73
C SER A 51 15.85 -18.48 3.59
N LEU A 52 16.34 -17.41 2.96
CA LEU A 52 16.87 -16.23 3.66
C LEU A 52 15.78 -15.50 4.47
N VAL A 53 14.60 -15.31 3.87
CA VAL A 53 13.46 -14.67 4.55
C VAL A 53 13.02 -15.51 5.74
N LYS A 54 12.81 -16.82 5.54
CA LYS A 54 12.38 -17.73 6.60
C LYS A 54 13.37 -17.75 7.77
N ALA A 55 14.66 -17.93 7.50
CA ALA A 55 15.68 -17.96 8.54
C ALA A 55 15.76 -16.63 9.31
N SER A 56 15.59 -15.51 8.60
CA SER A 56 15.59 -14.17 9.19
C SER A 56 14.37 -13.93 10.08
N VAL A 57 13.18 -14.37 9.66
CA VAL A 57 11.95 -14.29 10.46
C VAL A 57 12.07 -15.16 11.71
N GLU A 58 12.51 -16.42 11.59
CA GLU A 58 12.68 -17.32 12.73
C GLU A 58 13.64 -16.73 13.78
N LYS A 59 14.79 -16.22 13.34
CA LYS A 59 15.78 -15.58 14.21
C LYS A 59 15.22 -14.33 14.88
N ALA A 60 14.57 -13.44 14.12
CA ALA A 60 14.04 -12.19 14.64
C ALA A 60 12.88 -12.42 15.61
N ALA A 61 11.98 -13.36 15.29
CA ALA A 61 10.85 -13.73 16.12
C ALA A 61 11.32 -14.27 17.48
N ALA A 62 12.28 -15.20 17.47
CA ALA A 62 12.89 -15.74 18.69
C ALA A 62 13.54 -14.63 19.55
N ALA A 63 14.29 -13.71 18.92
CA ALA A 63 14.96 -12.62 19.63
C ALA A 63 13.98 -11.58 20.24
N LYS A 64 12.78 -11.46 19.69
CA LYS A 64 11.74 -10.51 20.16
C LYS A 64 10.65 -11.17 21.01
N GLY A 65 10.72 -12.49 21.22
CA GLY A 65 9.69 -13.23 21.96
C GLY A 65 8.32 -13.24 21.28
N ILE A 66 8.30 -13.09 19.95
CA ILE A 66 7.08 -13.18 19.13
C ILE A 66 7.10 -14.46 18.30
N LYS A 67 5.96 -14.84 17.75
CA LYS A 67 5.82 -16.00 16.87
C LYS A 67 6.10 -15.60 15.42
N PRO A 68 6.74 -16.47 14.61
CA PRO A 68 6.89 -16.25 13.17
C PRO A 68 5.55 -15.93 12.48
N GLU A 69 4.45 -16.47 12.98
CA GLU A 69 3.10 -16.25 12.48
C GLU A 69 2.57 -14.82 12.67
N GLU A 70 3.22 -14.02 13.51
CA GLU A 70 2.83 -12.63 13.81
C GLU A 70 3.52 -11.63 12.88
N VAL A 71 4.37 -12.10 11.97
CA VAL A 71 5.17 -11.26 11.06
C VAL A 71 4.92 -11.68 9.62
N ALA A 72 4.75 -10.69 8.73
CA ALA A 72 4.75 -10.86 7.29
C ALA A 72 5.98 -10.16 6.70
N VAL A 73 6.74 -10.86 5.86
CA VAL A 73 7.96 -10.34 5.22
C VAL A 73 7.99 -10.74 3.76
N SER A 74 8.40 -9.80 2.92
CA SER A 74 8.69 -10.05 1.51
C SER A 74 10.01 -9.39 1.17
N LEU A 75 10.88 -10.12 0.48
CA LEU A 75 12.17 -9.63 0.00
C LEU A 75 12.23 -9.82 -1.51
N ILE A 76 12.62 -8.76 -2.21
CA ILE A 76 12.86 -8.79 -3.66
C ILE A 76 14.31 -8.35 -3.89
N ASP A 77 15.11 -9.24 -4.44
CA ASP A 77 16.45 -8.95 -4.94
C ASP A 77 16.36 -8.35 -6.34
N LEU A 78 16.80 -7.10 -6.44
CA LEU A 78 16.75 -6.31 -7.66
C LEU A 78 18.12 -6.23 -8.39
N ARG A 79 19.06 -7.15 -8.13
CA ARG A 79 20.36 -7.14 -8.83
C ARG A 79 20.30 -7.60 -10.29
N GLY A 80 19.38 -8.50 -10.64
CA GLY A 80 19.20 -9.03 -12.01
C GLY A 80 18.10 -8.32 -12.81
N GLU A 81 17.91 -8.64 -14.09
CA GLU A 81 16.79 -8.08 -14.88
C GLU A 81 15.41 -8.49 -14.32
N VAL A 82 15.29 -9.76 -13.94
CA VAL A 82 14.11 -10.31 -13.25
C VAL A 82 14.34 -10.23 -11.74
N GLY A 83 13.35 -9.70 -11.00
CA GLY A 83 13.41 -9.63 -9.54
C GLY A 83 13.28 -11.02 -8.92
N LYS A 84 14.29 -11.49 -8.19
CA LYS A 84 14.20 -12.74 -7.44
C LYS A 84 13.56 -12.46 -6.10
N TRP A 85 12.46 -13.12 -5.78
CA TRP A 85 11.73 -12.82 -4.56
C TRP A 85 11.45 -14.04 -3.70
N GLY A 86 11.24 -13.80 -2.41
CA GLY A 86 10.84 -14.78 -1.42
C GLY A 86 10.03 -14.10 -0.33
N GLU A 87 9.24 -14.89 0.40
CA GLU A 87 8.31 -14.37 1.39
C GLU A 87 8.14 -15.28 2.60
N HIS A 88 7.64 -14.69 3.68
CA HIS A 88 7.01 -15.39 4.79
C HIS A 88 5.69 -14.67 5.06
N ARG A 89 4.57 -15.36 4.81
CA ARG A 89 3.20 -14.82 4.96
C ARG A 89 2.98 -13.51 4.18
N GLY A 90 3.62 -13.35 3.03
CA GLY A 90 3.68 -12.07 2.32
C GLY A 90 2.34 -11.61 1.73
N GLU A 91 1.37 -12.52 1.56
CA GLU A 91 -0.01 -12.21 1.15
C GLU A 91 -0.99 -11.91 2.30
N ASP A 92 -0.55 -12.05 3.56
CA ASP A 92 -1.43 -11.77 4.69
C ASP A 92 -1.74 -10.29 4.78
N ARG A 93 -3.03 -9.98 4.95
CA ARG A 93 -3.49 -8.59 5.08
C ARG A 93 -3.18 -8.06 6.47
N THR A 94 -2.48 -6.94 6.52
CA THR A 94 -2.24 -6.19 7.76
C THR A 94 -2.69 -4.74 7.62
N TYR A 95 -3.01 -4.11 8.76
CA TYR A 95 -3.22 -2.67 8.79
C TYR A 95 -1.87 -1.97 8.53
N PRO A 96 -1.75 -1.16 7.45
CA PRO A 96 -0.45 -0.72 6.97
C PRO A 96 0.11 0.52 7.68
N ALA A 97 -0.66 1.11 8.61
CA ALA A 97 -0.39 2.44 9.14
C ALA A 97 -0.01 3.42 8.00
N SER A 98 1.13 4.10 8.10
CA SER A 98 1.57 5.10 7.11
C SER A 98 2.21 4.53 5.84
N VAL A 99 2.41 3.21 5.72
CA VAL A 99 2.97 2.59 4.49
C VAL A 99 2.03 2.80 3.29
N VAL A 100 0.72 2.90 3.54
CA VAL A 100 -0.28 3.21 2.50
C VAL A 100 -0.01 4.50 1.75
N LYS A 101 0.67 5.48 2.38
CA LYS A 101 0.97 6.78 1.75
C LYS A 101 1.87 6.65 0.53
N MET A 102 2.63 5.56 0.41
CA MET A 102 3.39 5.25 -0.81
C MET A 102 2.47 4.93 -2.01
N PHE A 103 1.32 4.30 -1.76
CA PHE A 103 0.31 4.06 -2.80
C PHE A 103 -0.31 5.38 -3.28
N TYR A 104 -0.52 6.33 -2.36
CA TYR A 104 -1.01 7.68 -2.68
C TYR A 104 0.02 8.53 -3.42
N LEU A 105 1.31 8.34 -3.13
CA LEU A 105 2.39 8.97 -3.88
C LEU A 105 2.39 8.51 -5.35
N VAL A 106 2.27 7.21 -5.58
CA VAL A 106 2.26 6.64 -6.93
C VAL A 106 1.04 7.12 -7.72
N THR A 107 -0.14 7.11 -7.11
CA THR A 107 -1.37 7.60 -7.77
C THR A 107 -1.32 9.10 -8.06
N LEU A 108 -0.70 9.90 -7.19
CA LEU A 108 -0.52 11.34 -7.41
C LEU A 108 0.34 11.61 -8.64
N TYR A 109 1.48 10.92 -8.74
CA TYR A 109 2.34 11.05 -9.91
C TYR A 109 1.70 10.51 -11.19
N GLN A 110 0.86 9.47 -11.12
CA GLN A 110 0.08 9.05 -12.29
C GLN A 110 -0.85 10.18 -12.76
N GLN A 111 -1.56 10.85 -11.85
CA GLN A 111 -2.44 11.96 -12.24
C GLN A 111 -1.69 13.21 -12.73
N LEU A 112 -0.50 13.46 -12.20
CA LEU A 112 0.41 14.50 -12.71
C LEU A 112 0.88 14.16 -14.13
N ALA A 113 1.25 12.90 -14.39
CA ALA A 113 1.66 12.43 -15.71
C ALA A 113 0.51 12.50 -16.72
N ASP A 114 -0.72 12.19 -16.30
CA ASP A 114 -1.93 12.29 -17.12
C ASP A 114 -2.38 13.76 -17.36
N GLY A 115 -1.76 14.75 -16.69
CA GLY A 115 -2.19 16.14 -16.74
C GLY A 115 -3.55 16.42 -16.08
N LYS A 116 -4.08 15.47 -15.30
CA LYS A 116 -5.36 15.59 -14.57
C LYS A 116 -5.22 16.41 -13.29
N VAL A 117 -4.03 16.41 -12.71
CA VAL A 117 -3.65 17.24 -11.57
C VAL A 117 -2.44 18.07 -12.00
N GLN A 118 -2.39 19.33 -11.56
CA GLN A 118 -1.22 20.19 -11.76
C GLN A 118 -0.45 20.35 -10.46
N MET A 119 0.89 20.32 -10.56
CA MET A 119 1.74 20.59 -9.41
C MET A 119 1.67 22.07 -9.03
N THR A 120 1.05 22.35 -7.89
CA THR A 120 1.08 23.66 -7.24
C THR A 120 2.05 23.63 -6.06
N LYS A 121 2.44 24.80 -5.54
CA LYS A 121 3.28 24.89 -4.34
C LYS A 121 2.65 24.18 -3.13
N GLU A 122 1.32 24.25 -3.01
CA GLU A 122 0.61 23.60 -1.91
C GLU A 122 0.52 22.08 -2.09
N LEU A 123 0.35 21.62 -3.33
CA LEU A 123 0.38 20.19 -3.62
C LEU A 123 1.77 19.58 -3.39
N GLU A 124 2.83 20.31 -3.77
CA GLU A 124 4.21 19.93 -3.51
C GLU A 124 4.49 19.85 -2.01
N ARG A 125 4.08 20.87 -1.24
CA ARG A 125 4.19 20.88 0.22
C ARG A 125 3.45 19.71 0.85
N GLY A 126 2.17 19.51 0.50
CA GLY A 126 1.36 18.41 1.02
C GLY A 126 1.91 17.03 0.67
N MET A 127 2.44 16.83 -0.54
CA MET A 127 3.11 15.60 -0.94
C MET A 127 4.36 15.34 -0.10
N SER A 128 5.20 16.38 0.12
CA SER A 128 6.38 16.30 0.97
C SER A 128 6.00 15.95 2.41
N ASP A 129 5.05 16.66 3.00
CA ASP A 129 4.61 16.42 4.38
C ASP A 129 3.98 15.02 4.55
N MET A 130 3.22 14.53 3.56
CA MET A 130 2.67 13.18 3.56
C MET A 130 3.75 12.09 3.60
N ILE A 131 4.88 12.28 2.91
CA ILE A 131 5.91 11.24 2.76
C ILE A 131 7.05 11.40 3.77
N VAL A 132 7.56 12.62 3.94
CA VAL A 132 8.75 12.91 4.75
C VAL A 132 8.41 12.96 6.23
N THR A 133 7.41 13.76 6.63
CA THR A 133 6.99 13.86 8.04
C THR A 133 5.83 12.94 8.38
N SER A 134 5.29 12.24 7.39
CA SER A 134 4.17 11.32 7.54
C SER A 134 2.92 11.99 8.12
N SER A 135 2.68 13.28 7.82
CA SER A 135 1.51 14.03 8.30
C SER A 135 0.21 13.37 7.85
N ASN A 136 -0.74 13.24 8.76
CA ASN A 136 -2.06 12.70 8.44
C ASN A 136 -2.91 13.75 7.72
N GLU A 137 -2.87 15.01 8.13
CA GLU A 137 -3.59 16.13 7.52
C GLU A 137 -3.19 16.32 6.07
N ALA A 138 -1.88 16.31 5.79
CA ALA A 138 -1.36 16.36 4.43
C ALA A 138 -1.83 15.15 3.60
N THR A 139 -1.87 13.95 4.22
CA THR A 139 -2.41 12.76 3.56
C THR A 139 -3.89 12.94 3.21
N GLN A 140 -4.69 13.48 4.13
CA GLN A 140 -6.12 13.71 3.88
C GLN A 140 -6.35 14.65 2.70
N TYR A 141 -5.57 15.74 2.62
CA TYR A 141 -5.58 16.65 1.48
C TYR A 141 -5.22 15.94 0.16
N ILE A 142 -4.15 15.14 0.14
CA ILE A 142 -3.76 14.39 -1.06
C ILE A 142 -4.84 13.40 -1.49
N VAL A 143 -5.46 12.66 -0.56
CA VAL A 143 -6.55 11.73 -0.91
C VAL A 143 -7.74 12.50 -1.51
N ASP A 144 -8.09 13.67 -0.98
CA ASP A 144 -9.17 14.50 -1.54
C ASP A 144 -8.86 14.98 -2.97
N VAL A 145 -7.63 15.42 -3.24
CA VAL A 145 -7.17 15.76 -4.60
C VAL A 145 -7.28 14.56 -5.53
N LEU A 146 -6.87 13.37 -5.07
CA LEU A 146 -6.86 12.17 -5.89
C LEU A 146 -8.27 11.69 -6.27
N THR A 147 -9.22 11.82 -5.35
CA THR A 147 -10.54 11.22 -5.50
C THR A 147 -11.64 12.23 -5.82
N ASN A 148 -11.35 13.54 -5.78
CA ASN A 148 -12.35 14.61 -5.93
C ASN A 148 -13.54 14.44 -4.97
N THR A 149 -13.21 14.26 -3.70
CA THR A 149 -14.14 14.10 -2.58
C THR A 149 -13.61 14.89 -1.40
N SER A 150 -14.46 15.24 -0.44
CA SER A 150 -14.06 15.87 0.81
C SER A 150 -14.62 15.11 2.01
N SER A 151 -14.00 15.28 3.17
CA SER A 151 -14.64 14.89 4.43
C SER A 151 -15.78 15.86 4.78
N GLY A 152 -16.60 15.50 5.75
CA GLY A 152 -17.77 16.27 6.18
C GLY A 152 -18.72 15.42 7.02
N GLY A 153 -19.93 15.93 7.24
CA GLY A 153 -21.01 15.16 7.84
C GLY A 153 -21.37 13.92 7.04
N GLU A 154 -22.14 13.01 7.64
CA GLU A 154 -22.68 11.85 6.94
C GLU A 154 -23.55 12.27 5.76
N LEU A 155 -23.52 11.46 4.70
CA LEU A 155 -24.23 11.75 3.45
C LEU A 155 -25.47 10.87 3.31
N PRO A 156 -26.56 11.39 2.72
CA PRO A 156 -27.69 10.57 2.28
C PRO A 156 -27.24 9.48 1.29
N GLN A 157 -27.94 8.35 1.28
CA GLN A 157 -27.53 7.13 0.56
C GLN A 157 -27.05 7.37 -0.89
N LYS A 158 -27.81 8.13 -1.69
CA LYS A 158 -27.47 8.39 -3.09
C LYS A 158 -26.19 9.21 -3.26
N GLU A 159 -25.97 10.20 -2.40
CA GLU A 159 -24.75 11.01 -2.40
C GLU A 159 -23.56 10.22 -1.88
N PHE A 160 -23.79 9.41 -0.85
CA PHE A 160 -22.80 8.51 -0.28
C PHE A 160 -22.31 7.46 -1.28
N GLU A 161 -23.18 6.92 -2.13
CA GLU A 161 -22.80 5.97 -3.18
C GLU A 161 -21.86 6.61 -4.21
N LEU A 162 -22.17 7.82 -4.67
CA LEU A 162 -21.32 8.56 -5.60
C LEU A 162 -19.98 8.95 -4.95
N TRP A 163 -20.03 9.45 -3.72
CA TRP A 163 -18.82 9.76 -2.94
C TRP A 163 -17.96 8.52 -2.73
N SER A 164 -18.56 7.39 -2.38
CA SER A 164 -17.87 6.10 -2.16
C SER A 164 -17.24 5.57 -3.44
N TYR A 165 -17.95 5.69 -4.58
CA TYR A 165 -17.40 5.36 -5.89
C TYR A 165 -16.13 6.17 -6.17
N ARG A 166 -16.19 7.50 -6.00
CA ARG A 166 -15.04 8.39 -6.19
C ARG A 166 -13.90 8.07 -5.23
N ARG A 167 -14.18 7.90 -3.94
CA ARG A 167 -13.17 7.57 -2.91
C ARG A 167 -12.45 6.26 -3.20
N ASN A 168 -13.14 5.28 -3.80
CA ASN A 168 -12.57 3.97 -4.16
C ASN A 168 -11.70 3.97 -5.45
N ARG A 169 -11.44 5.14 -6.06
CA ARG A 169 -10.70 5.26 -7.33
C ARG A 169 -9.29 4.67 -7.28
N MET A 170 -8.58 4.84 -6.17
CA MET A 170 -7.22 4.29 -6.02
C MET A 170 -7.22 2.75 -6.01
N ASN A 171 -8.21 2.10 -5.38
CA ASN A 171 -8.34 0.65 -5.45
C ASN A 171 -8.53 0.17 -6.88
N ARG A 172 -9.41 0.82 -7.65
CA ARG A 172 -9.61 0.48 -9.07
C ARG A 172 -8.35 0.63 -9.89
N TYR A 173 -7.57 1.70 -9.65
CA TYR A 173 -6.27 1.90 -10.29
C TYR A 173 -5.31 0.74 -10.01
N PHE A 174 -5.09 0.38 -8.74
CA PHE A 174 -4.19 -0.71 -8.39
C PHE A 174 -4.71 -2.08 -8.85
N THR A 175 -6.03 -2.30 -8.86
CA THR A 175 -6.63 -3.50 -9.47
C THR A 175 -6.32 -3.57 -10.97
N ALA A 176 -6.39 -2.46 -11.71
CA ALA A 176 -6.02 -2.42 -13.13
C ALA A 176 -4.52 -2.70 -13.36
N MET A 177 -3.66 -2.39 -12.40
CA MET A 177 -2.25 -2.78 -12.39
C MET A 177 -2.02 -4.24 -11.91
N GLY A 178 -3.08 -4.99 -11.62
CA GLY A 178 -3.01 -6.39 -11.16
C GLY A 178 -2.59 -6.55 -9.70
N TYR A 179 -2.79 -5.54 -8.85
CA TYR A 179 -2.73 -5.72 -7.40
C TYR A 179 -4.02 -6.36 -6.91
N THR A 180 -3.87 -7.29 -5.99
CA THR A 180 -4.97 -8.03 -5.36
C THR A 180 -4.84 -7.93 -3.84
N ASN A 181 -5.94 -8.21 -3.13
CA ASN A 181 -5.93 -8.37 -1.67
C ASN A 181 -5.51 -7.11 -0.87
N ILE A 182 -5.56 -5.92 -1.47
CA ILE A 182 -5.27 -4.65 -0.81
C ILE A 182 -6.51 -3.76 -0.70
N ASN A 183 -6.47 -2.79 0.21
CA ASN A 183 -7.39 -1.69 0.30
C ASN A 183 -6.62 -0.40 0.61
N VAL A 184 -6.75 0.60 -0.26
CA VAL A 184 -6.07 1.89 -0.22
C VAL A 184 -7.05 3.03 -0.52
N ASN A 185 -8.26 2.95 0.06
CA ASN A 185 -9.33 3.94 -0.18
C ASN A 185 -9.64 4.83 1.05
N GLN A 186 -8.90 4.71 2.15
CA GLN A 186 -9.16 5.49 3.37
C GLN A 186 -8.11 6.57 3.60
N LYS A 187 -8.55 7.68 4.18
CA LYS A 187 -7.66 8.66 4.81
C LYS A 187 -6.91 8.06 6.01
N THR A 188 -5.78 8.66 6.36
CA THR A 188 -5.07 8.40 7.62
C THR A 188 -5.45 9.46 8.66
N HIS A 189 -5.51 9.07 9.93
CA HIS A 189 -6.02 9.89 11.02
C HIS A 189 -5.10 9.81 12.23
N CYS A 190 -5.06 10.89 13.02
CA CYS A 190 -4.36 10.92 14.30
C CYS A 190 -5.19 10.19 15.36
N GLU A 191 -6.48 10.55 15.47
CA GLU A 191 -7.43 9.95 16.42
C GLU A 191 -8.33 8.92 15.72
N ASP A 192 -9.27 9.38 14.88
CA ASP A 192 -10.21 8.50 14.19
C ASP A 192 -10.86 9.15 12.95
N ALA A 193 -11.70 8.41 12.21
CA ALA A 193 -12.62 9.00 11.23
C ALA A 193 -13.90 9.49 11.88
N TYR A 194 -14.47 10.52 11.26
CA TYR A 194 -15.75 11.11 11.63
C TYR A 194 -16.59 11.39 10.38
N GLY A 195 -17.91 11.42 10.55
CA GLY A 195 -18.88 11.73 9.50
C GLY A 195 -18.77 10.77 8.30
N VAL A 196 -18.75 11.30 7.07
CA VAL A 196 -18.70 10.48 5.84
C VAL A 196 -17.50 9.52 5.79
N GLU A 197 -16.37 9.89 6.40
CA GLU A 197 -15.20 9.01 6.46
C GLU A 197 -15.48 7.78 7.33
N GLN A 198 -16.22 7.93 8.43
CA GLN A 198 -16.59 6.81 9.30
C GLN A 198 -17.72 5.99 8.68
N GLN A 199 -18.68 6.65 8.02
CA GLN A 199 -19.72 6.00 7.21
C GLN A 199 -19.09 5.10 6.14
N PHE A 200 -18.03 5.55 5.47
CA PHE A 200 -17.32 4.78 4.45
C PHE A 200 -16.39 3.71 5.01
N ARG A 201 -15.73 3.98 6.14
CA ARG A 201 -14.89 3.00 6.84
C ARG A 201 -15.70 1.80 7.35
N ASN A 202 -17.00 1.99 7.54
CA ASN A 202 -17.98 1.02 8.01
C ASN A 202 -17.71 0.54 9.45
N TYR A 203 -18.67 -0.19 10.02
CA TYR A 203 -18.58 -0.74 11.37
C TYR A 203 -17.27 -1.51 11.58
N ARG A 204 -16.59 -1.27 12.72
CA ARG A 204 -15.31 -1.89 13.12
C ARG A 204 -14.17 -1.79 12.09
N GLY A 205 -14.26 -0.89 11.12
CA GLY A 205 -13.23 -0.73 10.11
C GLY A 205 -13.19 -1.86 9.08
N GLU A 206 -14.33 -2.45 8.73
CA GLU A 206 -14.43 -3.45 7.66
C GLU A 206 -13.84 -2.95 6.33
N ASN A 207 -13.94 -1.65 6.04
CA ASN A 207 -13.36 -1.00 4.86
C ASN A 207 -12.06 -0.22 5.17
N ARG A 208 -11.34 -0.55 6.25
CA ARG A 208 -10.07 0.11 6.58
C ARG A 208 -8.98 -0.18 5.54
N ASN A 209 -7.97 0.68 5.46
CA ASN A 209 -6.77 0.40 4.66
C ASN A 209 -6.13 -0.91 5.11
N MET A 210 -5.78 -1.76 4.15
CA MET A 210 -5.14 -3.05 4.38
C MET A 210 -4.13 -3.30 3.26
N LEU A 211 -2.91 -3.68 3.59
CA LEU A 211 -1.89 -4.07 2.61
C LEU A 211 -1.34 -5.45 2.91
N THR A 212 -0.64 -6.01 1.93
CA THR A 212 0.20 -7.20 2.08
C THR A 212 1.67 -6.80 1.96
N ALA A 213 2.58 -7.61 2.50
CA ALA A 213 4.02 -7.36 2.35
C ALA A 213 4.44 -7.48 0.88
N ASN A 214 3.85 -8.43 0.13
CA ASN A 214 4.10 -8.61 -1.30
C ASN A 214 3.68 -7.38 -2.12
N ALA A 215 2.50 -6.82 -1.86
CA ALA A 215 2.04 -5.61 -2.55
C ALA A 215 2.94 -4.41 -2.26
N SER A 216 3.34 -4.24 -1.00
CA SER A 216 4.21 -3.13 -0.59
C SER A 216 5.61 -3.25 -1.20
N ALA A 217 6.21 -4.46 -1.15
CA ALA A 217 7.51 -4.74 -1.74
C ALA A 217 7.49 -4.57 -3.26
N ARG A 218 6.44 -5.06 -3.94
CA ARG A 218 6.26 -4.87 -5.39
C ARG A 218 6.22 -3.39 -5.74
N LEU A 219 5.42 -2.59 -5.03
CA LEU A 219 5.26 -1.17 -5.36
C LEU A 219 6.59 -0.41 -5.23
N ILE A 220 7.32 -0.56 -4.12
CA ILE A 220 8.60 0.12 -3.96
C ILE A 220 9.67 -0.40 -4.95
N ALA A 221 9.61 -1.68 -5.32
CA ALA A 221 10.49 -2.24 -6.36
C ALA A 221 10.19 -1.68 -7.76
N GLU A 222 8.91 -1.54 -8.11
CA GLU A 222 8.49 -0.87 -9.36
C GLU A 222 8.93 0.59 -9.39
N VAL A 223 8.87 1.30 -8.26
CA VAL A 223 9.44 2.65 -8.14
C VAL A 223 10.95 2.63 -8.33
N ALA A 224 11.67 1.73 -7.66
CA ALA A 224 13.12 1.61 -7.78
C ALA A 224 13.59 1.27 -9.20
N ARG A 225 12.76 0.56 -9.98
CA ARG A 225 13.04 0.18 -11.38
C ARG A 225 12.55 1.17 -12.43
N GLY A 226 11.90 2.26 -12.04
CA GLY A 226 11.37 3.22 -13.02
C GLY A 226 10.07 2.79 -13.70
N LEU A 227 9.35 1.81 -13.15
CA LEU A 227 8.19 1.16 -13.78
C LEU A 227 6.84 1.68 -13.29
N ALA A 228 6.75 2.33 -12.13
CA ALA A 228 5.47 2.63 -11.49
C ALA A 228 4.57 3.63 -12.26
N VAL A 229 5.18 4.59 -12.97
CA VAL A 229 4.48 5.59 -13.83
C VAL A 229 5.35 5.88 -15.05
N SER A 230 6.54 6.42 -14.82
CA SER A 230 7.61 6.56 -15.80
C SER A 230 8.96 6.64 -15.08
N PRO A 231 10.10 6.45 -15.76
CA PRO A 231 11.42 6.58 -15.15
C PRO A 231 11.63 7.93 -14.44
N GLU A 232 11.15 9.02 -15.03
CA GLU A 232 11.27 10.38 -14.49
C GLU A 232 10.46 10.56 -13.21
N HIS A 233 9.21 10.08 -13.20
CA HIS A 233 8.34 10.17 -12.03
C HIS A 233 8.83 9.26 -10.90
N SER A 234 9.28 8.05 -11.22
CA SER A 234 9.91 7.14 -10.27
C SER A 234 11.15 7.74 -9.61
N LYS A 235 12.00 8.45 -10.36
CA LYS A 235 13.13 9.17 -9.78
C LYS A 235 12.67 10.20 -8.75
N LYS A 236 11.63 10.99 -9.07
CA LYS A 236 11.05 11.98 -8.13
C LYS A 236 10.47 11.32 -6.87
N MET A 237 9.83 10.15 -7.01
CA MET A 237 9.35 9.38 -5.86
C MET A 237 10.52 8.91 -4.97
N LEU A 238 11.62 8.44 -5.57
CA LEU A 238 12.81 8.05 -4.82
C LEU A 238 13.44 9.24 -4.08
N GLU A 239 13.44 10.45 -4.64
CA GLU A 239 13.98 11.62 -3.92
C GLU A 239 13.22 11.88 -2.61
N VAL A 240 11.89 11.82 -2.62
CA VAL A 240 11.09 12.06 -1.40
C VAL A 240 11.07 10.86 -0.43
N LEU A 241 11.32 9.64 -0.92
CA LEU A 241 11.43 8.43 -0.10
C LEU A 241 12.82 8.23 0.51
N LYS A 242 13.84 8.97 0.04
CA LYS A 242 15.21 8.85 0.51
C LYS A 242 15.30 9.15 2.01
N ARG A 243 16.02 8.33 2.75
CA ARG A 243 16.32 8.51 4.18
C ARG A 243 17.83 8.44 4.36
N ASP A 244 18.34 9.27 5.25
CA ASP A 244 19.72 9.18 5.70
C ASP A 244 19.77 8.43 7.05
N PRO A 245 20.12 7.13 7.06
CA PRO A 245 20.17 6.36 8.29
C PRO A 245 21.33 6.79 9.20
N TYR A 246 22.25 7.62 8.72
CA TYR A 246 23.41 8.11 9.46
C TYR A 246 23.23 9.55 9.96
N ALA A 247 22.08 10.17 9.67
CA ALA A 247 21.78 11.52 10.12
C ALA A 247 21.83 11.60 11.66
N THR A 248 22.26 12.75 12.17
CA THR A 248 22.40 13.00 13.61
C THR A 248 21.69 14.29 14.03
N GLY A 249 21.38 14.42 15.32
CA GLY A 249 20.75 15.61 15.87
C GLY A 249 19.38 15.89 15.26
N ARG A 250 19.12 17.14 14.85
CA ARG A 250 17.81 17.58 14.33
C ARG A 250 17.46 16.99 12.95
N GLU A 251 18.43 16.43 12.25
CA GLU A 251 18.23 15.81 10.94
C GLU A 251 17.86 14.33 11.06
N ALA A 252 18.11 13.72 12.23
CA ALA A 252 17.74 12.36 12.55
C ALA A 252 16.23 12.28 12.85
N ASN A 253 15.41 12.07 11.82
CA ASN A 253 14.00 11.73 12.01
C ASN A 253 13.84 10.22 12.27
N SER A 254 12.79 9.84 13.00
CA SER A 254 12.54 8.44 13.41
C SER A 254 12.39 7.48 12.22
N GLN A 255 11.79 7.93 11.11
CA GLN A 255 11.68 7.16 9.87
C GLN A 255 13.04 6.85 9.23
N ALA A 256 14.08 7.63 9.54
CA ALA A 256 15.43 7.41 9.04
C ALA A 256 16.27 6.53 9.97
N VAL A 257 16.18 6.69 11.30
CA VAL A 257 17.15 6.10 12.24
C VAL A 257 16.60 5.05 13.22
N GLU A 258 15.28 4.92 13.40
CA GLU A 258 14.69 4.03 14.43
C GLU A 258 14.18 2.68 13.89
N PHE A 259 13.70 2.63 12.64
CA PHE A 259 13.18 1.40 12.02
C PHE A 259 14.24 0.66 11.19
N ALA A 260 14.11 0.63 9.86
CA ALA A 260 15.06 -0.06 8.98
C ALA A 260 16.47 0.54 9.08
N GLY A 261 16.60 1.85 9.28
CA GLY A 261 17.89 2.49 9.49
C GLY A 261 18.59 2.03 10.75
N ARG A 262 17.85 1.72 11.83
CA ARG A 262 18.44 1.18 13.06
C ARG A 262 19.14 -0.14 12.80
N ALA A 263 18.55 -1.02 11.99
CA ALA A 263 19.17 -2.29 11.63
C ALA A 263 20.49 -2.08 10.86
N LEU A 264 20.58 -1.09 9.97
CA LEU A 264 21.82 -0.76 9.26
C LEU A 264 22.92 -0.29 10.24
N LEU A 265 22.55 0.55 11.21
CA LEU A 265 23.46 1.05 12.24
C LEU A 265 23.93 -0.08 13.19
N ASP A 266 23.01 -0.89 13.69
CA ASP A 266 23.31 -2.01 14.60
C ASP A 266 24.20 -3.07 13.93
N LEU A 267 24.01 -3.30 12.62
CA LEU A 267 24.85 -4.19 11.81
C LEU A 267 26.15 -3.53 11.31
N LYS A 268 26.38 -2.25 11.61
CA LYS A 268 27.54 -1.47 11.17
C LYS A 268 27.76 -1.52 9.65
N ILE A 269 26.66 -1.46 8.88
CA ILE A 269 26.74 -1.40 7.43
C ILE A 269 27.04 0.05 7.04
N GLU A 270 28.20 0.28 6.44
CA GLU A 270 28.63 1.59 5.96
C GLU A 270 28.22 1.81 4.49
N GLY A 271 27.88 3.06 4.14
CA GLY A 271 27.57 3.45 2.76
C GLY A 271 26.23 2.96 2.21
N ALA A 272 25.38 2.33 3.03
CA ALA A 272 24.04 1.91 2.63
C ALA A 272 23.15 3.14 2.38
N LYS A 273 22.36 3.09 1.31
CA LYS A 273 21.33 4.09 1.03
C LYS A 273 19.97 3.50 1.34
N LEU A 274 19.12 4.28 1.99
CA LEU A 274 17.80 3.84 2.42
C LEU A 274 16.73 4.65 1.70
N TRP A 275 15.71 3.95 1.20
CA TRP A 275 14.45 4.53 0.76
C TRP A 275 13.33 3.85 1.55
N SER A 276 12.58 4.63 2.32
CA SER A 276 11.56 4.09 3.23
C SER A 276 10.37 5.03 3.37
N LYS A 277 9.19 4.44 3.50
CA LYS A 277 8.00 5.12 4.05
C LYS A 277 7.73 4.73 5.52
N ALA A 278 8.23 3.58 5.96
CA ALA A 278 8.17 3.16 7.35
C ALA A 278 9.12 4.01 8.19
#